data_AF-A0A542FPW8-F1
#
_entry.id   AF-A0A542FPW8-F1
#
_cell.length_a   1.000
_cell.length_b   1.000
_cell.length_c   1.000
_cell.angle_alpha   90.00
_cell.angle_beta   90.00
_cell.angle_gamma   90.00
#
_symmetry.space_group_name_H-M   'P 1'
#
loop_
_entity.id
_entity.type
_entity.pdbx_description
1 polymer ?
#
loop_
_entity_poly.entity_id
_entity_poly.type
_entity_poly.pdbx_seq_one_letter_code
_entity_poly.pdbx_strand_id
1 'polypeptide(L)'
;MATATRRGILAAVTVAVLLLCSAAVGILLGEVNGRPVRMDPVDRVQPAAWVSRVLLFLALAWVLIGIIATRTRLVRRPGAAAARATWLGSTRPWRARESTLGMLRLDRLLLVGVPGGLLLATLLAETALLSWTYVAVVAGGWLVFLIVLRLLIDHERSPYPVAAAIGGVVMFRCILTLLELSFAESENPALSVWSSPLVRVAYVSVGLAVFAWTFVAAGWALSQQMGVRRATGAVLAAAGAGLGITATILGFVGLEQALLAWHDDLEPLPWVLSRVLGALVTLDIPDALPWYAVACGILLLLAGIGLLAARRRR
;
A
#
# COMPACT_ATOMS: atom_id res chain seq x y z
N MET A 1 -31.73 -3.71 -3.82
CA MET A 1 -30.85 -4.68 -3.11
C MET A 1 -29.96 -5.49 -4.04
N ALA A 2 -30.46 -6.01 -5.17
CA ALA A 2 -29.68 -6.84 -6.12
C ALA A 2 -28.35 -6.21 -6.61
N THR A 3 -28.30 -4.89 -6.82
CA THR A 3 -27.08 -4.18 -7.27
C THR A 3 -25.99 -4.10 -6.21
N ALA A 4 -26.35 -3.99 -4.92
CA ALA A 4 -25.39 -3.95 -3.82
C ALA A 4 -24.75 -5.33 -3.59
N THR A 5 -25.56 -6.39 -3.65
CA THR A 5 -25.08 -7.77 -3.55
C THR A 5 -24.14 -8.11 -4.70
N ARG A 6 -24.49 -7.72 -5.94
CA ARG A 6 -23.63 -7.93 -7.11
C ARG A 6 -22.26 -7.25 -6.99
N ARG A 7 -22.24 -6.00 -6.50
CA ARG A 7 -20.96 -5.26 -6.27
C ARG A 7 -20.13 -5.90 -5.15
N GLY A 8 -20.78 -6.41 -4.09
CA GLY A 8 -20.11 -7.18 -3.05
C GLY A 8 -19.47 -8.47 -3.55
N ILE A 9 -20.16 -9.22 -4.40
CA ILE A 9 -19.62 -10.45 -5.02
C ILE A 9 -18.43 -10.10 -5.92
N LEU A 10 -18.56 -9.07 -6.77
CA LEU A 10 -17.46 -8.62 -7.63
C LEU A 10 -16.22 -8.21 -6.82
N ALA A 11 -16.41 -7.55 -5.67
CA ALA A 11 -15.32 -7.23 -4.75
C ALA A 11 -14.62 -8.48 -4.23
N ALA A 12 -15.39 -9.45 -3.71
CA ALA A 12 -14.84 -10.70 -3.21
C ALA A 12 -14.09 -11.48 -4.30
N VAL A 13 -14.66 -11.58 -5.51
CA VAL A 13 -14.00 -12.21 -6.66
C VAL A 13 -12.71 -11.48 -7.04
N THR A 14 -12.72 -10.14 -7.06
CA THR A 14 -11.53 -9.35 -7.39
C THR A 14 -10.43 -9.57 -6.36
N VAL A 15 -10.75 -9.57 -5.06
CA VAL A 15 -9.78 -9.87 -3.99
C VAL A 15 -9.24 -11.29 -4.14
N ALA A 16 -10.10 -12.27 -4.44
CA ALA A 16 -9.66 -13.65 -4.66
C ALA A 16 -8.70 -13.77 -5.86
N VAL A 17 -9.01 -13.11 -6.98
CA VAL A 17 -8.11 -13.07 -8.15
C VAL A 17 -6.79 -12.39 -7.81
N LEU A 18 -6.82 -11.26 -7.11
CA LEU A 18 -5.61 -10.56 -6.67
C LEU A 18 -4.76 -11.44 -5.76
N LEU A 19 -5.37 -12.18 -4.82
CA LEU A 19 -4.67 -13.12 -3.95
C LEU A 19 -4.07 -14.29 -4.73
N LEU A 20 -4.80 -14.87 -5.69
CA LEU A 20 -4.29 -15.97 -6.52
C LEU A 20 -3.12 -15.53 -7.41
N CYS A 21 -3.24 -14.39 -8.09
CA CYS A 21 -2.15 -13.81 -8.87
C CYS A 21 -0.94 -13.49 -7.98
N SER A 22 -1.19 -12.94 -6.78
CA SER A 22 -0.12 -12.61 -5.84
C SER A 22 0.52 -13.83 -5.21
N ALA A 23 -0.22 -14.92 -5.04
CA ALA A 23 0.29 -16.21 -4.61
C ALA A 23 1.25 -16.83 -5.62
N ALA A 24 0.93 -16.75 -6.91
CA ALA A 24 1.87 -17.18 -7.96
C ALA A 24 3.20 -16.42 -7.87
N VAL A 25 3.15 -15.09 -7.71
CA VAL A 25 4.35 -14.26 -7.51
C VAL A 25 5.07 -14.62 -6.21
N GLY A 26 4.33 -14.79 -5.11
CA GLY A 26 4.87 -15.15 -3.80
C GLY A 26 5.58 -16.51 -3.82
N ILE A 27 5.06 -17.49 -4.56
CA ILE A 27 5.68 -18.82 -4.76
C ILE A 27 6.98 -18.66 -5.55
N LEU A 28 6.95 -17.95 -6.68
CA LEU A 28 8.14 -17.69 -7.50
C LEU A 28 9.25 -17.00 -6.70
N LEU A 29 8.90 -16.01 -5.87
CA LEU A 29 9.84 -15.33 -4.98
C LEU A 29 10.25 -16.20 -3.77
N GLY A 30 9.37 -17.11 -3.34
CA GLY A 30 9.57 -17.96 -2.17
C GLY A 30 10.66 -19.01 -2.38
N GLU A 31 10.80 -19.54 -3.60
CA GLU A 31 11.84 -20.52 -3.96
C GLU A 31 13.25 -19.90 -3.92
N VAL A 32 13.36 -18.61 -4.26
CA VAL A 32 14.64 -17.87 -4.29
C VAL A 32 15.15 -17.56 -2.88
N ASN A 33 14.24 -17.42 -1.90
CA ASN A 33 14.54 -16.95 -0.55
C ASN A 33 14.83 -18.08 0.47
N GLY A 34 15.11 -19.30 0.00
CA GLY A 34 15.07 -20.54 0.79
C GLY A 34 16.20 -20.82 1.78
N ARG A 35 17.29 -20.02 1.84
CA ARG A 35 18.39 -20.29 2.78
C ARG A 35 18.27 -19.44 4.06
N PRO A 36 18.24 -20.04 5.26
CA PRO A 36 18.24 -19.29 6.50
C PRO A 36 19.62 -18.66 6.71
N VAL A 37 19.69 -17.33 6.58
CA VAL A 37 20.85 -16.55 7.01
C VAL A 37 20.60 -16.13 8.45
N ARG A 38 21.50 -16.52 9.36
CA ARG A 38 21.48 -16.11 10.76
C ARG A 38 21.95 -14.65 10.80
N MET A 39 21.05 -13.76 11.18
CA MET A 39 21.39 -12.36 11.47
C MET A 39 21.87 -12.31 12.92
N ASP A 40 22.98 -11.63 13.18
CA ASP A 40 23.37 -11.35 14.56
C ASP A 40 22.37 -10.36 15.18
N PRO A 41 21.98 -10.53 16.46
CA PRO A 41 21.08 -9.60 17.12
C PRO A 41 21.77 -8.24 17.23
N VAL A 42 21.25 -7.25 16.52
CA VAL A 42 21.68 -5.86 16.69
C VAL A 42 20.86 -5.26 17.85
N ASP A 43 21.52 -4.56 18.78
CA ASP A 43 20.88 -3.89 19.94
C ASP A 43 19.74 -2.93 19.56
N ARG A 44 19.65 -2.56 18.29
CA ARG A 44 18.69 -1.62 17.68
C ARG A 44 17.33 -2.23 17.32
N VAL A 45 17.20 -3.56 17.29
CA VAL A 45 15.95 -4.25 16.91
C VAL A 45 14.84 -4.03 17.96
N GLN A 46 15.22 -3.89 19.23
CA GLN A 46 14.28 -3.85 20.33
C GLN A 46 13.46 -2.54 20.43
N PRO A 47 14.05 -1.33 20.30
CA PRO A 47 13.26 -0.10 20.22
C PRO A 47 12.27 -0.09 19.04
N ALA A 48 12.69 -0.55 17.86
CA ALA A 48 11.84 -0.59 16.67
C ALA A 48 10.65 -1.57 16.83
N ALA A 49 10.87 -2.72 17.47
CA ALA A 49 9.80 -3.68 17.78
C ALA A 49 8.75 -3.09 18.74
N TRP A 50 9.17 -2.37 19.79
CA TRP A 50 8.25 -1.70 20.71
C TRP A 50 7.44 -0.59 20.04
N VAL A 51 8.10 0.28 19.27
CA VAL A 51 7.41 1.31 18.47
C VAL A 51 6.39 0.65 17.54
N SER A 52 6.75 -0.45 16.90
CA SER A 52 5.86 -1.19 16.00
C SER A 52 4.65 -1.78 16.71
N ARG A 53 4.80 -2.29 17.93
CA ARG A 53 3.67 -2.77 18.76
C ARG A 53 2.70 -1.65 19.12
N VAL A 54 3.21 -0.48 19.49
CA VAL A 54 2.37 0.70 19.80
C VAL A 54 1.63 1.18 18.55
N LEU A 55 2.34 1.32 17.43
CA LEU A 55 1.73 1.70 16.15
C LEU A 55 0.70 0.66 15.69
N LEU A 56 0.98 -0.64 15.84
CA LEU A 56 0.06 -1.72 15.53
C LEU A 56 -1.22 -1.61 16.36
N PHE A 57 -1.08 -1.40 17.66
CA PHE A 57 -2.23 -1.20 18.55
C PHE A 57 -3.09 -0.01 18.11
N LEU A 58 -2.46 1.14 17.80
CA LEU A 58 -3.18 2.33 17.31
C LEU A 58 -3.86 2.09 15.97
N ALA A 59 -3.21 1.39 15.05
CA ALA A 59 -3.77 1.03 13.75
C ALA A 59 -4.98 0.11 13.87
N LEU A 60 -4.88 -0.92 14.72
CA LEU A 60 -5.98 -1.83 15.03
C LEU A 60 -7.14 -1.10 15.72
N ALA A 61 -6.84 -0.21 16.66
CA ALA A 61 -7.85 0.61 17.33
C ALA A 61 -8.60 1.49 16.32
N TRP A 62 -7.90 2.13 15.37
CA TRP A 62 -8.53 2.93 14.32
C TRP A 62 -9.47 2.09 13.44
N VAL A 63 -9.01 0.92 13.00
CA VAL A 63 -9.83 -0.02 12.21
C VAL A 63 -11.05 -0.50 13.00
N LEU A 64 -10.86 -0.86 14.27
CA LEU A 64 -11.92 -1.33 15.16
C LEU A 64 -12.97 -0.23 15.41
N ILE A 65 -12.55 1.00 15.65
CA ILE A 65 -13.44 2.17 15.75
C ILE A 65 -14.23 2.31 14.44
N GLY A 66 -13.57 2.17 13.28
CA GLY A 66 -14.22 2.19 11.98
C GLY A 66 -15.30 1.12 11.85
N ILE A 67 -15.00 -0.13 12.22
CA ILE A 67 -15.93 -1.26 12.22
C ILE A 67 -17.12 -0.98 13.14
N ILE A 68 -16.89 -0.60 14.40
CA ILE A 68 -17.93 -0.35 15.40
C ILE A 68 -18.81 0.83 14.97
N ALA A 69 -18.22 1.89 14.44
CA ALA A 69 -18.93 3.06 13.95
C ALA A 69 -19.82 2.76 12.73
N THR A 70 -19.62 1.64 12.01
CA THR A 70 -20.58 1.22 10.98
C THR A 70 -21.90 0.70 11.55
N ARG A 71 -21.90 0.15 12.77
CA ARG A 71 -23.05 -0.51 13.38
C ARG A 71 -23.75 0.35 14.44
N THR A 72 -23.11 1.41 14.90
CA THR A 72 -23.56 2.19 16.07
C THR A 72 -23.75 3.67 15.72
N ARG A 73 -24.42 4.42 16.61
CA ARG A 73 -24.55 5.89 16.52
C ARG A 73 -23.27 6.64 16.91
N LEU A 74 -22.14 5.94 17.08
CA LEU A 74 -20.85 6.51 17.49
C LEU A 74 -20.27 7.53 16.50
N VAL A 75 -20.86 7.64 15.30
CA VAL A 75 -20.54 8.62 14.25
C VAL A 75 -20.62 10.08 14.73
N ARG A 76 -21.30 10.36 15.85
CA ARG A 76 -21.38 11.72 16.42
C ARG A 76 -20.11 12.19 17.14
N ARG A 77 -19.14 11.31 17.42
CA ARG A 77 -17.88 11.69 18.07
C ARG A 77 -16.82 12.09 17.02
N PRO A 78 -15.98 13.10 17.30
CA PRO A 78 -14.91 13.50 16.38
C PRO A 78 -13.97 12.33 16.10
N GLY A 79 -13.56 12.16 14.84
CA GLY A 79 -12.67 11.09 14.38
C GLY A 79 -13.37 9.76 14.05
N ALA A 80 -14.49 9.42 14.70
CA ALA A 80 -15.22 8.18 14.42
C ALA A 80 -15.80 8.14 13.00
N ALA A 81 -16.20 9.29 12.46
CA ALA A 81 -16.65 9.41 11.07
C ALA A 81 -15.52 9.14 10.06
N ALA A 82 -14.30 9.63 10.34
CA ALA A 82 -13.12 9.41 9.51
C ALA A 82 -12.69 7.93 9.53
N ALA A 83 -12.64 7.32 10.72
CA ALA A 83 -12.35 5.89 10.88
C ALA A 83 -13.39 5.02 10.16
N ARG A 84 -14.68 5.36 10.27
CA ARG A 84 -15.77 4.69 9.54
C ARG A 84 -15.59 4.80 8.03
N ALA A 85 -15.25 5.99 7.54
CA ALA A 85 -15.08 6.22 6.11
C ALA A 85 -13.86 5.51 5.53
N THR A 86 -12.74 5.46 6.26
CA THR A 86 -11.56 4.68 5.84
C THR A 86 -11.89 3.19 5.77
N TRP A 87 -12.55 2.64 6.80
CA TRP A 87 -13.02 1.24 6.80
C TRP A 87 -14.02 0.93 5.67
N LEU A 88 -15.05 1.77 5.47
CA LEU A 88 -16.02 1.58 4.41
C LEU A 88 -15.42 1.82 3.02
N GLY A 89 -14.50 2.76 2.91
CA GLY A 89 -13.80 3.07 1.67
C GLY A 89 -12.93 1.91 1.21
N SER A 90 -12.23 1.24 2.11
CA SER A 90 -11.39 0.09 1.75
C SER A 90 -12.17 -1.19 1.48
N THR A 91 -13.25 -1.44 2.23
CA THR A 91 -14.04 -2.69 2.10
C THR A 91 -15.18 -2.59 1.08
N ARG A 92 -15.73 -1.39 0.88
CA ARG A 92 -16.88 -1.09 0.01
C ARG A 92 -16.65 0.23 -0.72
N PRO A 93 -15.59 0.34 -1.54
CA PRO A 93 -15.17 1.60 -2.17
C PRO A 93 -16.26 2.26 -3.03
N TRP A 94 -17.19 1.48 -3.59
CA TRP A 94 -18.35 2.03 -4.32
C TRP A 94 -19.33 2.83 -3.45
N ARG A 95 -19.23 2.75 -2.11
CA ARG A 95 -20.00 3.56 -1.13
C ARG A 95 -19.15 4.63 -0.44
N ALA A 96 -17.88 4.79 -0.79
CA ALA A 96 -16.98 5.74 -0.13
C ALA A 96 -17.54 7.18 -0.14
N ARG A 97 -18.24 7.56 -1.22
CA ARG A 97 -18.89 8.88 -1.33
C ARG A 97 -19.94 9.11 -0.25
N GLU A 98 -20.79 8.12 0.01
CA GLU A 98 -21.83 8.20 1.04
C GLU A 98 -21.23 8.40 2.43
N SER A 99 -20.07 7.79 2.69
CA SER A 99 -19.42 7.88 3.99
C SER A 99 -18.72 9.21 4.27
N THR A 100 -18.38 9.99 3.23
CA THR A 100 -17.64 11.25 3.37
C THR A 100 -18.54 12.50 3.32
N LEU A 101 -19.83 12.34 3.00
CA LEU A 101 -20.78 13.45 2.99
C LEU A 101 -21.03 13.97 4.41
N GLY A 102 -21.06 15.30 4.57
CA GLY A 102 -21.34 15.94 5.87
C GLY A 102 -20.21 15.86 6.90
N MET A 103 -19.01 15.40 6.51
CA MET A 103 -17.86 15.36 7.42
C MET A 103 -17.42 16.75 7.88
N LEU A 104 -17.14 16.85 9.17
CA LEU A 104 -16.53 18.02 9.80
C LEU A 104 -15.09 18.24 9.28
N ARG A 105 -14.56 19.45 9.45
CA ARG A 105 -13.19 19.78 9.01
C ARG A 105 -12.14 18.89 9.70
N LEU A 106 -12.31 18.65 11.00
CA LEU A 106 -11.43 17.76 11.77
C LEU A 106 -11.46 16.33 11.24
N ASP A 107 -12.64 15.79 10.91
CA ASP A 107 -12.76 14.45 10.35
C ASP A 107 -12.08 14.32 9.00
N ARG A 108 -12.14 15.36 8.16
CA ARG A 108 -11.43 15.39 6.86
C ARG A 108 -9.92 15.43 7.05
N LEU A 109 -9.44 16.18 8.04
CA LEU A 109 -8.02 16.20 8.39
C LEU A 109 -7.58 14.81 8.88
N LEU A 110 -8.33 14.20 9.80
CA LEU A 110 -8.01 12.88 10.34
C LEU A 110 -8.11 11.77 9.29
N LEU A 111 -9.02 11.88 8.32
CA LEU A 111 -9.19 10.95 7.21
C LEU A 111 -7.89 10.78 6.39
N VAL A 112 -7.11 11.85 6.25
CA VAL A 112 -5.85 11.87 5.49
C VAL A 112 -4.66 11.75 6.44
N GLY A 113 -4.69 12.51 7.52
CA GLY A 113 -3.59 12.62 8.48
C GLY A 113 -3.31 11.33 9.24
N VAL A 114 -4.33 10.57 9.64
CA VAL A 114 -4.10 9.32 10.37
C VAL A 114 -3.48 8.24 9.48
N PRO A 115 -4.04 7.88 8.30
CA PRO A 115 -3.40 6.91 7.43
C PRO A 115 -2.04 7.37 6.89
N GLY A 116 -1.91 8.66 6.54
CA GLY A 116 -0.64 9.22 6.05
C GLY A 116 0.44 9.26 7.13
N GLY A 117 0.08 9.69 8.34
CA GLY A 117 0.98 9.68 9.50
C GLY A 117 1.38 8.26 9.91
N LEU A 118 0.44 7.32 9.89
CA LEU A 118 0.75 5.91 10.16
C LEU A 118 1.68 5.33 9.09
N LEU A 119 1.47 5.65 7.81
CA LEU A 119 2.37 5.22 6.74
C LEU A 119 3.79 5.72 6.97
N LEU A 120 3.95 7.02 7.23
CA LEU A 120 5.28 7.60 7.50
C LEU A 120 5.91 6.99 8.76
N ALA A 121 5.15 6.86 9.85
CA ALA A 121 5.64 6.23 11.07
C ALA A 121 6.04 4.76 10.86
N THR A 122 5.30 4.03 10.02
CA THR A 122 5.63 2.65 9.65
C THR A 122 6.91 2.61 8.84
N LEU A 123 7.08 3.46 7.82
CA LEU A 123 8.32 3.54 7.03
C LEU A 123 9.54 3.88 7.90
N LEU A 124 9.38 4.80 8.85
CA LEU A 124 10.42 5.16 9.80
C LEU A 124 10.75 4.02 10.78
N ALA A 125 9.74 3.25 11.19
CA ALA A 125 9.94 2.06 12.01
C ALA A 125 10.64 0.93 11.23
N GLU A 126 10.28 0.73 9.95
CA GLU A 126 10.94 -0.23 9.04
C GLU A 126 12.44 0.06 8.94
N THR A 127 12.84 1.33 8.86
CA THR A 127 14.23 1.75 8.71
C THR A 127 14.93 2.09 10.02
N ALA A 128 14.29 1.86 11.18
CA ALA A 128 14.76 2.34 12.49
C ALA A 128 15.25 3.82 12.47
N LEU A 129 14.58 4.70 11.71
CA LEU A 129 14.91 6.12 11.47
C LEU A 129 16.23 6.41 10.73
N LEU A 130 16.87 5.41 10.12
CA LEU A 130 18.17 5.55 9.44
C LEU A 130 18.01 5.90 7.95
N SER A 131 17.12 5.20 7.23
CA SER A 131 16.99 5.40 5.77
C SER A 131 16.02 6.50 5.37
N TRP A 132 16.53 7.73 5.31
CA TRP A 132 15.77 8.84 4.72
C TRP A 132 15.53 8.66 3.22
N THR A 133 16.42 7.96 2.51
CA THR A 133 16.29 7.71 1.07
C THR A 133 15.16 6.73 0.77
N TYR A 134 15.06 5.61 1.50
CA TYR A 134 13.94 4.67 1.37
C TYR A 134 12.61 5.34 1.68
N VAL A 135 12.53 6.08 2.79
CA VAL A 135 11.33 6.82 3.18
C VAL A 135 10.94 7.82 2.09
N ALA A 136 11.90 8.59 1.56
CA ALA A 136 11.65 9.56 0.51
C ALA A 136 11.17 8.92 -0.80
N VAL A 137 11.75 7.79 -1.21
CA VAL A 137 11.40 7.07 -2.44
C VAL A 137 9.99 6.47 -2.34
N VAL A 138 9.69 5.79 -1.23
CA VAL A 138 8.38 5.15 -1.02
C VAL A 138 7.29 6.19 -0.78
N ALA A 139 7.49 7.12 0.15
CA ALA A 139 6.53 8.20 0.41
C ALA A 139 6.37 9.10 -0.81
N GLY A 140 7.46 9.38 -1.53
CA GLY A 140 7.45 10.12 -2.79
C GLY A 140 6.58 9.46 -3.86
N GLY A 141 6.69 8.14 -4.04
CA GLY A 141 5.82 7.40 -4.97
C GLY A 141 4.33 7.52 -4.61
N TRP A 142 3.99 7.40 -3.33
CA TRP A 142 2.62 7.64 -2.83
C TRP A 142 2.16 9.07 -3.05
N LEU A 143 3.02 10.06 -2.79
CA LEU A 143 2.71 11.48 -2.98
C LEU A 143 2.47 11.79 -4.45
N VAL A 144 3.33 11.32 -5.36
CA VAL A 144 3.14 11.46 -6.81
C VAL A 144 1.81 10.86 -7.24
N PHE A 145 1.51 9.64 -6.81
CA PHE A 145 0.22 9.00 -7.10
C PHE A 145 -0.96 9.86 -6.64
N LEU A 146 -0.95 10.34 -5.38
CA LEU A 146 -2.02 11.16 -4.82
C LEU A 146 -2.14 12.53 -5.50
N ILE A 147 -1.02 13.18 -5.83
CA ILE A 147 -0.99 14.47 -6.52
C ILE A 147 -1.56 14.33 -7.93
N VAL A 148 -1.08 13.36 -8.71
CA VAL A 148 -1.59 13.14 -10.07
C VAL A 148 -3.06 12.79 -10.03
N LEU A 149 -3.49 11.92 -9.11
CA LEU A 149 -4.90 11.60 -8.94
C LEU A 149 -5.72 12.84 -8.58
N ARG A 150 -5.22 13.70 -7.69
CA ARG A 150 -5.87 14.96 -7.30
C ARG A 150 -5.96 15.96 -8.45
N LEU A 151 -4.96 16.03 -9.32
CA LEU A 151 -4.93 16.89 -10.50
C LEU A 151 -5.92 16.42 -11.57
N LEU A 152 -6.12 15.11 -11.71
CA LEU A 152 -7.05 14.51 -12.67
C LEU A 152 -8.51 14.51 -12.17
N ILE A 153 -8.74 14.77 -10.89
CA ILE A 153 -10.07 15.01 -10.33
C ILE A 153 -10.41 16.49 -10.50
N ASP A 154 -11.42 16.78 -11.33
CA ASP A 154 -11.99 18.13 -11.53
C ASP A 154 -12.17 18.87 -10.19
N HIS A 155 -11.85 20.17 -10.14
CA HIS A 155 -11.84 20.95 -8.90
C HIS A 155 -13.21 20.96 -8.17
N GLU A 156 -14.30 20.82 -8.92
CA GLU A 156 -15.67 20.76 -8.39
C GLU A 156 -16.00 19.41 -7.71
N ARG A 157 -15.18 18.38 -7.94
CA ARG A 157 -15.40 17.04 -7.38
C ARG A 157 -14.66 16.88 -6.06
N SER A 158 -15.29 16.14 -5.15
CA SER A 158 -14.72 15.91 -3.82
C SER A 158 -13.63 14.82 -3.87
N PRO A 159 -12.41 15.09 -3.35
CA PRO A 159 -11.33 14.10 -3.31
C PRO A 159 -11.46 13.12 -2.14
N TYR A 160 -12.26 13.45 -1.13
CA TYR A 160 -12.36 12.68 0.12
C TYR A 160 -12.83 11.22 -0.04
N PRO A 161 -13.76 10.86 -0.95
CA PRO A 161 -14.14 9.46 -1.15
C PRO A 161 -12.96 8.57 -1.56
N VAL A 162 -12.05 9.13 -2.36
CA VAL A 162 -10.88 8.42 -2.87
C VAL A 162 -9.80 8.35 -1.80
N ALA A 163 -9.58 9.45 -1.07
CA ALA A 163 -8.70 9.49 0.08
C ALA A 163 -9.14 8.50 1.18
N ALA A 164 -10.45 8.36 1.41
CA ALA A 164 -10.99 7.38 2.35
C ALA A 164 -10.69 5.94 1.90
N ALA A 165 -10.89 5.64 0.62
CA ALA A 165 -10.59 4.32 0.05
C ALA A 165 -9.11 3.99 0.17
N ILE A 166 -8.24 4.87 -0.33
CA ILE A 166 -6.79 4.69 -0.28
C ILE A 166 -6.30 4.61 1.16
N GLY A 167 -6.73 5.54 2.01
CA GLY A 167 -6.35 5.59 3.42
C GLY A 167 -6.69 4.30 4.16
N GLY A 168 -7.87 3.73 3.93
CA GLY A 168 -8.22 2.43 4.53
C GLY A 168 -7.36 1.27 4.04
N VAL A 169 -6.93 1.26 2.77
CA VAL A 169 -6.02 0.23 2.25
C VAL A 169 -4.60 0.41 2.81
N VAL A 170 -4.14 1.65 2.91
CA VAL A 170 -2.87 2.01 3.57
C VAL A 170 -2.83 1.51 5.01
N MET A 171 -3.93 1.66 5.77
CA MET A 171 -4.02 1.11 7.13
C MET A 171 -3.79 -0.41 7.15
N PHE A 172 -4.39 -1.17 6.24
CA PHE A 172 -4.18 -2.63 6.17
C PHE A 172 -2.74 -2.98 5.82
N ARG A 173 -2.13 -2.26 4.88
CA ARG A 173 -0.71 -2.42 4.55
C ARG A 173 0.17 -2.18 5.78
N CYS A 174 -0.05 -1.07 6.49
CA CYS A 174 0.71 -0.73 7.69
C CYS A 174 0.53 -1.80 8.78
N ILE A 175 -0.69 -2.31 8.99
CA ILE A 175 -0.96 -3.39 9.95
C ILE A 175 -0.14 -4.65 9.61
N LEU A 176 -0.06 -5.03 8.32
CA LEU A 176 0.73 -6.19 7.91
C LEU A 176 2.22 -6.00 8.22
N THR A 177 2.80 -4.87 7.83
CA THR A 177 4.21 -4.57 8.13
C THR A 177 4.45 -4.50 9.65
N LEU A 178 3.63 -3.78 10.38
CA LEU A 178 3.79 -3.59 11.82
C LEU A 178 3.64 -4.90 12.59
N LEU A 179 2.79 -5.81 12.12
CA LEU A 179 2.66 -7.16 12.68
C LEU A 179 3.99 -7.92 12.53
N GLU A 180 4.60 -7.90 11.35
CA GLU A 180 5.91 -8.51 11.12
C GLU A 180 6.98 -7.90 12.04
N LEU A 181 7.11 -6.57 12.04
CA LEU A 181 8.07 -5.84 12.86
C LEU A 181 7.89 -6.09 14.36
N SER A 182 6.66 -6.30 14.83
CA SER A 182 6.37 -6.55 16.24
C SER A 182 6.97 -7.86 16.78
N PHE A 183 7.26 -8.81 15.89
CA PHE A 183 7.85 -10.11 16.18
C PHE A 183 9.33 -10.23 15.79
N ALA A 184 9.93 -9.18 15.22
CA ALA A 184 11.33 -9.18 14.78
C ALA A 184 12.34 -9.42 15.93
N GLU A 185 11.95 -9.13 17.17
CA GLU A 185 12.74 -9.33 18.39
C GLU A 185 12.81 -10.80 18.86
N SER A 186 11.97 -11.70 18.32
CA SER A 186 11.83 -13.04 18.91
C SER A 186 13.10 -13.88 18.78
N GLU A 187 13.74 -14.20 19.90
CA GLU A 187 14.82 -15.20 19.99
C GLU A 187 14.39 -16.59 19.51
N ASN A 188 13.07 -16.84 19.41
CA ASN A 188 12.55 -18.09 18.93
C ASN A 188 12.41 -18.05 17.39
N PRO A 189 13.29 -18.73 16.63
CA PRO A 189 13.23 -18.72 15.18
C PRO A 189 11.90 -19.26 14.64
N ALA A 190 11.15 -20.06 15.42
CA ALA A 190 9.84 -20.57 15.03
C ALA A 190 8.74 -19.49 14.96
N LEU A 191 8.90 -18.36 15.66
CA LEU A 191 7.94 -17.24 15.62
C LEU A 191 8.24 -16.24 14.50
N SER A 192 9.39 -16.38 13.82
CA SER A 192 9.72 -15.54 12.67
C SER A 192 8.84 -15.93 11.48
N VAL A 193 8.15 -14.95 10.89
CA VAL A 193 7.38 -15.05 9.62
C VAL A 193 8.20 -15.72 8.50
N TRP A 194 9.52 -15.61 8.58
CA TRP A 194 10.47 -16.07 7.56
C TRP A 194 10.96 -17.51 7.76
N SER A 195 10.60 -18.15 8.87
CA SER A 195 10.97 -19.54 9.15
C SER A 195 10.14 -20.54 8.33
N SER A 196 8.86 -20.23 8.12
CA SER A 196 7.93 -21.09 7.37
C SER A 196 7.79 -20.60 5.92
N PRO A 197 8.08 -21.45 4.92
CA PRO A 197 7.88 -21.11 3.51
C PRO A 197 6.44 -20.70 3.20
N LEU A 198 5.46 -21.38 3.79
CA LEU A 198 4.05 -21.10 3.59
C LEU A 198 3.65 -19.73 4.17
N VAL A 199 4.15 -19.38 5.34
CA VAL A 199 3.86 -18.10 5.99
C VAL A 199 4.47 -16.94 5.20
N ARG A 200 5.71 -17.10 4.70
CA ARG A 200 6.35 -16.12 3.81
C ARG A 200 5.57 -15.90 2.53
N VAL A 201 5.19 -16.98 1.84
CA VAL A 201 4.39 -16.88 0.61
C VAL A 201 3.07 -16.18 0.91
N ALA A 202 2.37 -16.59 1.96
CA ALA A 202 1.10 -15.96 2.35
C ALA A 202 1.26 -14.47 2.65
N TYR A 203 2.30 -14.08 3.40
CA TYR A 203 2.58 -12.69 3.73
C TYR A 203 2.84 -11.83 2.48
N VAL A 204 3.74 -12.26 1.60
CA VAL A 204 4.03 -11.57 0.33
C VAL A 204 2.79 -11.48 -0.55
N SER A 205 2.01 -12.55 -0.61
CA SER A 205 0.79 -12.61 -1.42
C SER A 205 -0.26 -11.62 -0.93
N VAL A 206 -0.49 -11.59 0.38
CA VAL A 206 -1.46 -10.68 1.00
C VAL A 206 -0.97 -9.23 0.87
N GLY A 207 0.32 -8.97 1.10
CA GLY A 207 0.91 -7.64 0.92
C GLY A 207 0.74 -7.10 -0.50
N LEU A 208 1.03 -7.93 -1.52
CA LEU A 208 0.87 -7.55 -2.92
C LEU A 208 -0.61 -7.39 -3.31
N ALA A 209 -1.49 -8.26 -2.81
CA ALA A 209 -2.92 -8.15 -3.05
C ALA A 209 -3.51 -6.87 -2.42
N VAL A 210 -3.11 -6.52 -1.19
CA VAL A 210 -3.50 -5.26 -0.53
C VAL A 210 -2.96 -4.06 -1.30
N PHE A 211 -1.71 -4.13 -1.78
CA PHE A 211 -1.15 -3.07 -2.63
C PHE A 211 -1.95 -2.88 -3.91
N ALA A 212 -2.20 -3.96 -4.67
CA ALA A 212 -3.00 -3.93 -5.90
C ALA A 212 -4.44 -3.44 -5.65
N TRP A 213 -5.02 -3.83 -4.51
CA TRP A 213 -6.35 -3.40 -4.08
C TRP A 213 -6.44 -1.88 -3.91
N THR A 214 -5.33 -1.18 -3.61
CA THR A 214 -5.30 0.30 -3.55
C THR A 214 -5.83 0.92 -4.84
N PHE A 215 -5.36 0.44 -6.00
CA PHE A 215 -5.75 0.95 -7.30
C PHE A 215 -7.21 0.60 -7.63
N VAL A 216 -7.64 -0.63 -7.31
CA VAL A 216 -9.02 -1.06 -7.50
C VAL A 216 -9.98 -0.22 -6.65
N ALA A 217 -9.66 -0.04 -5.37
CA ALA A 217 -10.46 0.72 -4.43
C ALA A 217 -10.56 2.20 -4.85
N ALA A 218 -9.44 2.81 -5.26
CA ALA A 218 -9.42 4.17 -5.79
C ALA A 218 -10.29 4.29 -7.06
N GLY A 219 -10.18 3.34 -7.99
CA GLY A 219 -10.95 3.32 -9.23
C GLY A 219 -12.45 3.16 -8.98
N TRP A 220 -12.84 2.27 -8.06
CA TRP A 220 -14.24 2.08 -7.70
C TRP A 220 -14.82 3.28 -6.95
N ALA A 221 -14.05 3.92 -6.07
CA ALA A 221 -14.46 5.17 -5.42
C ALA A 221 -14.65 6.32 -6.44
N LEU A 222 -13.79 6.41 -7.45
CA LEU A 222 -13.88 7.41 -8.53
C LEU A 222 -15.00 7.13 -9.53
N SER A 223 -15.30 5.86 -9.78
CA SER A 223 -16.27 5.45 -10.80
C SER A 223 -17.66 6.08 -10.61
N GLN A 224 -18.05 6.36 -9.37
CA GLN A 224 -19.34 6.99 -9.05
C GLN A 224 -19.36 8.50 -9.34
N GLN A 225 -18.21 9.14 -9.59
CA GLN A 225 -18.11 10.58 -9.83
C GLN A 225 -17.83 10.91 -11.31
N MET A 226 -17.01 10.10 -11.98
CA MET A 226 -16.54 10.38 -13.35
C MET A 226 -16.86 9.26 -14.37
N GLY A 227 -17.53 8.21 -13.92
CA GLY A 227 -17.79 7.00 -14.72
C GLY A 227 -16.59 6.06 -14.72
N VAL A 228 -16.86 4.77 -14.99
CA VAL A 228 -15.87 3.68 -14.90
C VAL A 228 -14.64 3.95 -15.76
N ARG A 229 -14.84 4.31 -17.03
CA ARG A 229 -13.73 4.52 -17.98
C ARG A 229 -12.76 5.61 -17.51
N ARG A 230 -13.27 6.79 -17.13
CA ARG A 230 -12.42 7.91 -16.69
C ARG A 230 -11.77 7.62 -15.35
N ALA A 231 -12.47 6.93 -14.45
CA ALA A 231 -11.89 6.49 -13.18
C ALA A 231 -10.71 5.53 -13.38
N THR A 232 -10.87 4.54 -14.25
CA THR A 232 -9.77 3.64 -14.64
C THR A 232 -8.62 4.43 -15.27
N GLY A 233 -8.93 5.36 -16.18
CA GLY A 233 -7.92 6.21 -16.81
C GLY A 233 -7.13 7.04 -15.80
N ALA A 234 -7.81 7.67 -14.83
CA ALA A 234 -7.17 8.47 -13.79
C ALA A 234 -6.26 7.64 -12.87
N VAL A 235 -6.71 6.44 -12.47
CA VAL A 235 -5.91 5.55 -11.62
C VAL A 235 -4.70 5.01 -12.37
N LEU A 236 -4.86 4.58 -13.63
CA LEU A 236 -3.73 4.12 -14.46
C LEU A 236 -2.71 5.24 -14.68
N ALA A 237 -3.19 6.46 -14.96
CA ALA A 237 -2.32 7.62 -15.13
C ALA A 237 -1.52 7.92 -13.85
N ALA A 238 -2.20 7.96 -12.69
CA ALA A 238 -1.55 8.20 -11.42
C ALA A 238 -0.57 7.07 -11.03
N ALA A 239 -0.96 5.80 -11.25
CA ALA A 239 -0.10 4.64 -10.96
C ALA A 239 1.14 4.64 -11.85
N GLY A 240 0.97 4.92 -13.15
CA GLY A 240 2.05 5.03 -14.11
C GLY A 240 3.02 6.15 -13.78
N ALA A 241 2.51 7.33 -13.37
CA ALA A 241 3.35 8.44 -12.93
C ALA A 241 4.13 8.11 -11.65
N GLY A 242 3.47 7.54 -10.63
CA GLY A 242 4.13 7.14 -9.39
C GLY A 242 5.24 6.13 -9.64
N LEU A 243 4.92 5.05 -10.37
CA LEU A 243 5.89 4.03 -10.73
C LEU A 243 7.02 4.57 -11.61
N GLY A 244 6.70 5.35 -12.63
CA GLY A 244 7.68 5.90 -13.57
C GLY A 244 8.66 6.86 -12.90
N ILE A 245 8.18 7.79 -12.06
CA ILE A 245 9.04 8.75 -11.37
C ILE A 245 9.95 8.04 -10.37
N THR A 246 9.39 7.16 -9.54
CA THR A 246 10.18 6.42 -8.55
C THR A 246 11.21 5.52 -9.23
N ALA A 247 10.83 4.80 -10.30
CA ALA A 247 11.75 3.97 -11.07
C ALA A 247 12.83 4.78 -11.80
N THR A 248 12.52 6.00 -12.26
CA THR A 248 13.50 6.89 -12.88
C THR A 248 14.57 7.31 -11.86
N ILE A 249 14.17 7.65 -10.63
CA ILE A 249 15.11 7.96 -9.55
C ILE A 249 16.04 6.77 -9.30
N LEU A 250 15.47 5.56 -9.16
CA LEU A 250 16.23 4.32 -9.00
C LEU A 250 17.17 4.03 -10.19
N GLY A 251 16.73 4.28 -11.42
CA GLY A 251 17.52 4.08 -12.62
C GLY A 251 18.74 5.01 -12.71
N PHE A 252 18.63 6.24 -12.21
CA PHE A 252 19.75 7.18 -12.15
C PHE A 252 20.69 6.92 -10.98
N VAL A 253 20.17 6.49 -9.83
CA VAL A 253 21.00 6.11 -8.67
C VAL A 253 21.76 4.80 -8.94
N GLY A 254 21.17 3.91 -9.74
CA GLY A 254 21.68 2.55 -9.94
C GLY A 254 21.06 1.59 -8.94
N LEU A 255 20.58 0.44 -9.44
CA LEU A 255 19.84 -0.54 -8.65
C LEU A 255 20.71 -1.12 -7.53
N GLU A 256 21.95 -1.49 -7.83
CA GLU A 256 22.89 -2.05 -6.86
C GLU A 256 23.20 -1.05 -5.74
N GLN A 257 23.54 0.19 -6.09
CA GLN A 257 23.84 1.25 -5.10
C GLN A 257 22.64 1.55 -4.21
N ALA A 258 21.44 1.65 -4.78
CA ALA A 258 20.22 1.87 -4.01
C ALA A 258 19.95 0.71 -3.04
N LEU A 259 20.14 -0.54 -3.50
CA LEU A 259 19.94 -1.72 -2.65
C LEU A 259 20.99 -1.79 -1.54
N LEU A 260 22.27 -1.56 -1.84
CA LEU A 260 23.34 -1.52 -0.83
C LEU A 260 23.07 -0.45 0.23
N ALA A 261 22.71 0.77 -0.17
CA ALA A 261 22.37 1.82 0.77
C ALA A 261 21.18 1.44 1.67
N TRP A 262 20.14 0.82 1.10
CA TRP A 262 19.00 0.35 1.89
C TRP A 262 19.32 -0.87 2.75
N HIS A 263 20.34 -1.68 2.40
CA HIS A 263 20.75 -2.82 3.21
C HIS A 263 21.19 -2.39 4.60
N ASP A 264 22.09 -1.41 4.64
CA ASP A 264 22.72 -0.93 5.86
C ASP A 264 21.68 -0.25 6.76
N ASP A 265 20.63 0.32 6.15
CA ASP A 265 19.60 1.04 6.88
C ASP A 265 18.35 0.20 7.25
N LEU A 266 18.09 -0.94 6.61
CA LEU A 266 16.92 -1.82 6.83
C LEU A 266 17.22 -3.02 7.76
N GLU A 267 18.23 -2.90 8.63
CA GLU A 267 18.66 -3.91 9.61
C GLU A 267 17.54 -4.66 10.38
N PRO A 268 16.40 -4.06 10.78
CA PRO A 268 15.38 -4.76 11.59
C PRO A 268 14.61 -5.86 10.87
N LEU A 269 14.81 -6.01 9.55
CA LEU A 269 13.77 -6.52 8.66
C LEU A 269 14.32 -7.67 7.80
N PRO A 270 13.82 -8.92 7.91
CA PRO A 270 14.49 -10.11 7.36
C PRO A 270 14.54 -10.24 5.82
N TRP A 271 14.04 -9.27 5.05
CA TRP A 271 14.28 -9.10 3.61
C TRP A 271 15.71 -8.67 3.26
N VAL A 272 16.61 -8.68 4.25
CA VAL A 272 18.05 -8.47 4.15
C VAL A 272 18.63 -8.90 2.82
N LEU A 273 19.44 -8.01 2.25
CA LEU A 273 20.13 -8.13 0.98
C LEU A 273 20.86 -9.47 0.77
N SER A 274 21.20 -10.26 1.80
CA SER A 274 21.68 -11.63 1.57
C SER A 274 20.71 -12.49 0.73
N ARG A 275 19.40 -12.22 0.85
CA ARG A 275 18.34 -12.87 0.05
C ARG A 275 18.07 -12.15 -1.27
N VAL A 276 18.12 -10.81 -1.31
CA VAL A 276 17.86 -10.01 -2.52
C VAL A 276 19.10 -9.85 -3.42
N LEU A 277 20.31 -9.62 -2.91
CA LEU A 277 21.58 -9.76 -3.66
C LEU A 277 21.84 -11.21 -4.03
N GLY A 278 21.54 -12.15 -3.13
CA GLY A 278 21.52 -13.57 -3.46
C GLY A 278 20.60 -13.81 -4.66
N ALA A 279 19.40 -13.24 -4.66
CA ALA A 279 18.49 -13.26 -5.81
C ALA A 279 19.04 -12.50 -7.04
N LEU A 280 19.66 -11.33 -6.91
CA LEU A 280 20.25 -10.58 -8.03
C LEU A 280 21.34 -11.40 -8.73
N VAL A 281 22.20 -12.07 -7.96
CA VAL A 281 23.29 -12.94 -8.45
C VAL A 281 22.76 -14.29 -8.96
N THR A 282 21.72 -14.85 -8.33
CA THR A 282 21.18 -16.18 -8.70
C THR A 282 20.12 -16.11 -9.81
N LEU A 283 19.39 -15.00 -9.92
CA LEU A 283 18.37 -14.74 -10.96
C LEU A 283 18.88 -13.87 -12.11
N ASP A 284 20.15 -13.44 -12.06
CA ASP A 284 20.77 -12.55 -13.07
C ASP A 284 19.86 -11.34 -13.38
N ILE A 285 19.39 -10.69 -12.30
CA ILE A 285 18.42 -9.60 -12.43
C ILE A 285 19.11 -8.45 -13.19
N PRO A 286 18.56 -8.04 -14.34
CA PRO A 286 19.23 -7.06 -15.18
C PRO A 286 19.27 -5.70 -14.49
N ASP A 287 20.43 -5.02 -14.55
CA ASP A 287 20.58 -3.62 -14.13
C ASP A 287 19.59 -2.68 -14.83
N ALA A 288 19.06 -3.12 -15.98
CA ALA A 288 18.01 -2.44 -16.72
C ALA A 288 16.61 -2.52 -16.08
N LEU A 289 16.42 -3.25 -14.96
CA LEU A 289 15.12 -3.42 -14.31
C LEU A 289 14.41 -2.09 -13.96
N PRO A 290 15.08 -1.06 -13.41
CA PRO A 290 14.45 0.23 -13.20
C PRO A 290 13.94 0.85 -14.51
N TRP A 291 14.68 0.69 -15.61
CA TRP A 291 14.27 1.21 -16.93
C TRP A 291 13.07 0.46 -17.51
N TYR A 292 12.97 -0.87 -17.28
CA TYR A 292 11.75 -1.62 -17.61
C TYR A 292 10.54 -1.11 -16.80
N ALA A 293 10.73 -0.81 -15.51
CA ALA A 293 9.71 -0.19 -14.70
C ALA A 293 9.35 1.22 -15.22
N VAL A 294 10.32 2.06 -15.60
CA VAL A 294 10.05 3.36 -16.24
C VAL A 294 9.19 3.19 -17.49
N ALA A 295 9.56 2.28 -18.39
CA ALA A 295 8.80 2.01 -19.60
C ALA A 295 7.36 1.55 -19.30
N CYS A 296 7.18 0.65 -18.32
CA CYS A 296 5.87 0.23 -17.85
C CYS A 296 5.05 1.41 -17.28
N GLY A 297 5.68 2.27 -16.48
CA GLY A 297 5.07 3.48 -15.93
C GLY A 297 4.59 4.44 -17.02
N ILE A 298 5.41 4.66 -18.05
CA ILE A 298 5.05 5.47 -19.22
C ILE A 298 3.85 4.85 -19.96
N LEU A 299 3.85 3.54 -20.20
CA LEU A 299 2.74 2.86 -20.88
C LEU A 299 1.42 2.98 -20.10
N LEU A 300 1.47 2.79 -18.78
CA LEU A 300 0.29 2.98 -17.91
C LEU A 300 -0.19 4.43 -17.91
N LEU A 301 0.75 5.39 -17.88
CA LEU A 301 0.46 6.81 -17.95
C LEU A 301 -0.28 7.17 -19.25
N LEU A 302 0.28 6.76 -20.39
CA LEU A 302 -0.28 7.03 -21.72
C LEU A 302 -1.63 6.33 -21.91
N ALA A 303 -1.76 5.07 -21.48
CA ALA A 303 -3.04 4.36 -21.52
C ALA A 303 -4.10 5.07 -20.65
N GLY A 304 -3.71 5.53 -19.47
CA GLY A 304 -4.57 6.30 -18.57
C GLY A 304 -5.07 7.60 -19.19
N ILE A 305 -4.15 8.39 -19.76
CA ILE A 305 -4.45 9.63 -20.49
C ILE A 305 -5.36 9.36 -21.69
N GLY A 306 -5.09 8.30 -22.46
CA GLY A 306 -5.92 7.90 -23.60
C GLY A 306 -7.37 7.58 -23.20
N LEU A 307 -7.56 6.88 -22.08
CA LEU A 307 -8.90 6.60 -21.53
C LEU A 307 -9.64 7.86 -21.06
N LEU A 308 -8.91 8.86 -20.55
CA LEU A 308 -9.46 10.15 -20.13
C LEU A 308 -9.84 11.04 -21.33
N ALA A 309 -8.98 11.09 -22.35
CA ALA A 309 -9.10 11.97 -23.51
C ALA A 309 -10.16 11.50 -24.53
N ALA A 310 -10.43 10.20 -24.60
CA ALA A 310 -11.36 9.65 -25.56
C ALA A 310 -12.81 10.10 -25.28
N ARG A 311 -13.23 11.17 -25.96
CA ARG A 311 -14.61 11.68 -25.97
C ARG A 311 -15.58 10.59 -26.40
N ARG A 312 -16.76 10.55 -25.79
CA ARG A 312 -17.94 9.93 -26.41
C ARG A 312 -18.17 10.69 -27.71
N ARG A 313 -17.85 10.08 -28.86
CA ARG A 313 -18.60 10.39 -30.08
C ARG A 313 -20.03 9.95 -29.75
N ARG A 314 -20.91 10.93 -29.53
CA ARG A 314 -22.35 10.68 -29.41
C ARG A 314 -22.87 10.34 -30.79
#